data_AF-A0A8H7E0E8-F1
#
_entry.id   AF-A0A8H7E0E8-F1
#
_cell.length_a   1.000
_cell.length_b   1.000
_cell.length_c   1.000
_cell.angle_alpha   90.00
_cell.angle_beta   90.00
_cell.angle_gamma   90.00
#
_symmetry.space_group_name_H-M   'P 1'
#
loop_
_entity.id
_entity.type
_entity.pdbx_description
1 polymer ?
#
loop_
_entity_poly.entity_id
_entity_poly.type
_entity_poly.pdbx_seq_one_letter_code
_entity_poly.pdbx_strand_id
1 'polypeptide(L)'
;MLESSRVKSLAPALGNWATLIPESMNLPKRALSAVQERRLVDHLDEQFLELTRGYKKRSEPTTHLPTLSSYLAAAQKILILVLQIPPIDPSTSLRTALLLRLTNEVLSSIPGYPPDRDALQEVLDWLDDLDQAWVAALQSQVWDPAQAAGVDLVVDASDAAAGMKSSPMSQTERTRLRSLLVGASASLEEWLATTNEEGSTMDLEVLLERMGLQEGFNEMFSNTLRELGALGGLIVDPNGMVGTC
;
A
#
# COMPACT_ATOMS: atom_id res chain seq x y z
N MET A 1 -21.86 4.91 -18.20
CA MET A 1 -22.34 3.87 -17.27
C MET A 1 -21.41 2.67 -17.42
N LEU A 2 -20.32 2.68 -16.65
CA LEU A 2 -19.38 1.57 -16.51
C LEU A 2 -19.11 1.46 -15.01
N GLU A 3 -20.12 0.98 -14.29
CA GLU A 3 -19.97 0.47 -12.93
C GLU A 3 -19.92 -1.06 -13.02
N SER A 4 -19.13 -1.65 -12.12
CA SER A 4 -19.10 -3.07 -11.80
C SER A 4 -18.16 -3.94 -12.64
N SER A 5 -16.96 -4.19 -12.09
CA SER A 5 -16.50 -5.58 -11.91
C SER A 5 -15.24 -5.79 -11.03
N ARG A 6 -14.63 -4.77 -10.40
CA ARG A 6 -13.43 -4.93 -9.56
C ARG A 6 -13.70 -4.69 -8.06
N VAL A 7 -14.53 -5.54 -7.45
CA VAL A 7 -14.64 -5.64 -5.97
C VAL A 7 -14.41 -7.10 -5.58
N LYS A 8 -13.19 -7.59 -5.77
CA LYS A 8 -12.71 -8.86 -5.20
C LYS A 8 -11.19 -8.82 -5.07
N SER A 9 -10.64 -8.11 -4.09
CA SER A 9 -9.53 -8.69 -3.31
C SER A 9 -9.25 -8.04 -1.95
N LEU A 10 -10.31 -7.84 -1.16
CA LEU A 10 -10.18 -7.80 0.30
C LEU A 10 -11.21 -8.74 0.96
N ALA A 11 -12.34 -8.98 0.29
CA ALA A 11 -13.39 -9.88 0.76
C ALA A 11 -12.96 -11.34 1.04
N PRO A 12 -12.10 -12.02 0.24
CA PRO A 12 -11.75 -13.42 0.54
C PRO A 12 -10.65 -13.56 1.61
N ALA A 13 -9.76 -12.57 1.74
CA ALA A 13 -8.75 -12.51 2.81
C ALA A 13 -9.36 -12.14 4.18
N LEU A 14 -10.56 -11.55 4.20
CA LEU A 14 -11.35 -11.21 5.38
C LEU A 14 -12.18 -12.39 5.95
N GLY A 15 -11.76 -13.65 5.75
CA GLY A 15 -12.42 -14.80 6.40
C GLY A 15 -12.64 -14.55 7.90
N ASN A 16 -13.88 -14.57 8.41
CA ASN A 16 -14.27 -14.20 9.78
C ASN A 16 -13.82 -12.82 10.33
N TRP A 17 -13.06 -12.01 9.59
CA TRP A 17 -12.71 -10.64 10.00
C TRP A 17 -13.79 -9.64 9.57
N ALA A 18 -14.48 -9.88 8.45
CA ALA A 18 -15.66 -9.10 8.06
C ALA A 18 -16.78 -9.15 9.13
N THR A 19 -16.88 -10.25 9.89
CA THR A 19 -17.81 -10.39 11.02
C THR A 19 -17.33 -9.74 12.32
N LEU A 20 -16.07 -9.28 12.38
CA LEU A 20 -15.50 -8.56 13.52
C LEU A 20 -15.46 -7.04 13.30
N ILE A 21 -15.78 -6.57 12.10
CA ILE A 21 -15.91 -5.15 11.81
C ILE A 21 -17.39 -4.78 12.07
N PRO A 22 -17.71 -4.09 13.18
CA PRO A 22 -19.07 -3.63 13.39
C PRO A 22 -19.49 -2.73 12.22
N GLU A 23 -20.72 -2.96 11.73
CA GLU A 23 -21.42 -2.27 10.62
C GLU A 23 -21.53 -0.74 10.80
N SER A 24 -20.99 -0.22 11.91
CA SER A 24 -20.91 1.19 12.28
C SER A 24 -19.48 1.57 12.73
N MET A 25 -18.44 1.27 11.95
CA MET A 25 -17.17 1.96 12.17
C MET A 25 -17.36 3.42 11.78
N ASN A 26 -17.56 4.28 12.78
CA ASN A 26 -17.36 5.71 12.63
C ASN A 26 -15.96 5.91 12.05
N LEU A 27 -15.89 6.27 10.77
CA LEU A 27 -14.65 6.65 10.09
C LEU A 27 -13.87 7.59 11.03
N PRO A 28 -12.60 7.31 11.36
CA PRO A 28 -11.87 8.07 12.37
C PRO A 28 -11.81 9.57 12.02
N LYS A 29 -12.66 10.36 12.66
CA LYS A 29 -12.82 11.81 12.41
C LYS A 29 -11.86 12.67 13.22
N ARG A 30 -10.98 12.07 14.03
CA ARG A 30 -10.07 12.80 14.93
C ARG A 30 -8.70 12.17 14.91
N ALA A 31 -7.68 13.01 14.95
CA ALA A 31 -6.31 12.57 15.14
C ALA A 31 -6.16 11.74 16.42
N LEU A 32 -5.17 10.86 16.41
CA LEU A 32 -4.83 10.07 17.58
C LEU A 32 -4.23 10.97 18.65
N SER A 33 -4.52 10.69 19.91
CA SER A 33 -3.79 11.30 21.03
C SER A 33 -2.35 10.79 21.06
N ALA A 34 -1.42 11.55 21.61
CA ALA A 34 -0.01 11.15 21.73
C ALA A 34 0.18 9.78 22.43
N VAL A 35 -0.69 9.43 23.39
CA VAL A 35 -0.67 8.13 24.07
C VAL A 35 -1.13 7.00 23.14
N GLN A 36 -2.14 7.25 22.31
CA GLN A 36 -2.60 6.29 21.31
C GLN A 36 -1.56 6.11 20.21
N GLU A 37 -0.96 7.19 19.70
CA GLU A 37 0.13 7.11 18.71
C GLU A 37 1.30 6.29 19.24
N ARG A 38 1.75 6.58 20.48
CA ARG A 38 2.85 5.82 21.09
C ARG A 38 2.53 4.33 21.21
N ARG A 39 1.35 3.97 21.72
CA ARG A 39 0.94 2.57 21.86
C ARG A 39 0.83 1.87 20.50
N LEU A 40 0.32 2.57 19.50
CA LEU A 40 0.21 2.05 18.14
C LEU A 40 1.60 1.81 17.54
N VAL A 41 2.52 2.76 17.68
CA VAL A 41 3.92 2.61 17.24
C VAL A 41 4.58 1.44 17.93
N ASP A 42 4.49 1.34 19.27
CA ASP A 42 5.07 0.23 20.04
C ASP A 42 4.54 -1.12 19.55
N HIS A 43 3.23 -1.21 19.26
CA HIS A 43 2.62 -2.42 18.73
C HIS A 43 3.08 -2.74 17.30
N LEU A 44 3.05 -1.76 16.39
CA LEU A 44 3.44 -1.93 15.00
C LEU A 44 4.92 -2.25 14.86
N ASP A 45 5.78 -1.67 15.71
CA ASP A 45 7.21 -1.99 15.73
C ASP A 45 7.45 -3.47 16.07
N GLU A 46 6.71 -4.03 17.02
CA GLU A 46 6.75 -5.47 17.30
C GLU A 46 6.23 -6.29 16.11
N GLN A 47 5.15 -5.87 15.46
CA GLN A 47 4.63 -6.57 14.28
C GLN A 47 5.62 -6.54 13.11
N PHE A 48 6.28 -5.41 12.85
CA PHE A 48 7.34 -5.30 11.85
C PHE A 48 8.53 -6.20 12.22
N LEU A 49 8.92 -6.23 13.49
CA LEU A 49 10.01 -7.07 13.95
C LEU A 49 9.72 -8.56 13.74
N GLU A 50 8.50 -9.00 14.07
CA GLU A 50 8.06 -10.37 13.83
C GLU A 50 8.00 -10.70 12.33
N LEU A 51 7.49 -9.78 11.50
CA LEU A 51 7.48 -9.93 10.04
C LEU A 51 8.91 -10.12 9.48
N THR A 52 9.85 -9.25 9.86
CA THR A 52 11.25 -9.34 9.44
C THR A 52 11.93 -10.61 9.97
N ARG A 53 11.65 -11.02 11.21
CA ARG A 53 12.17 -12.27 11.79
C ARG A 53 11.67 -13.49 11.03
N GLY A 54 10.36 -13.55 10.75
CA GLY A 54 9.74 -14.62 9.98
C GLY A 54 10.33 -14.71 8.57
N TYR A 55 10.49 -13.57 7.89
CA TYR A 55 11.14 -13.51 6.57
C TYR A 55 12.58 -14.00 6.58
N LYS A 56 13.41 -13.53 7.53
CA LYS A 56 14.82 -13.95 7.62
C LYS A 56 14.97 -15.44 7.90
N LYS A 57 14.02 -16.03 8.63
CA LYS A 57 13.99 -17.45 8.97
C LYS A 57 13.10 -18.28 8.03
N ARG A 58 12.63 -17.74 6.90
CA ARG A 58 11.65 -18.41 6.02
C ARG A 58 12.04 -19.82 5.55
N SER A 59 13.33 -20.12 5.49
CA SER A 59 13.85 -21.45 5.13
C SER A 59 14.06 -22.39 6.32
N GLU A 60 13.86 -21.92 7.56
CA GLU A 60 13.96 -22.73 8.77
C GLU A 60 12.62 -23.46 9.03
N PRO A 61 12.64 -24.75 9.42
CA PRO A 61 11.41 -25.51 9.71
C PRO A 61 10.53 -24.94 10.83
N THR A 62 11.09 -24.08 11.68
CA THR A 62 10.43 -23.49 12.86
C THR A 62 9.83 -22.11 12.60
N THR A 63 9.95 -21.59 11.38
CA THR A 63 9.40 -20.28 11.04
C THR A 63 7.88 -20.30 10.97
N HIS A 64 7.27 -19.16 11.30
CA HIS A 64 5.83 -18.96 11.18
C HIS A 64 5.43 -18.35 9.82
N LEU A 65 6.40 -17.94 8.98
CA LEU A 65 6.17 -17.39 7.63
C LEU A 65 6.93 -18.19 6.55
N PRO A 66 6.68 -19.50 6.40
CA PRO A 66 7.43 -20.36 5.47
C PRO A 66 7.08 -20.09 4.00
N THR A 67 5.90 -19.54 3.71
CA THR A 67 5.39 -19.31 2.36
C THR A 67 5.12 -17.83 2.11
N LEU A 68 5.14 -17.44 0.83
CA LEU A 68 4.78 -16.08 0.42
C LEU A 68 3.36 -15.72 0.87
N SER A 69 2.41 -16.64 0.72
CA SER A 69 1.03 -16.46 1.19
C SER A 69 0.95 -16.11 2.69
N SER A 70 1.64 -16.88 3.53
CA SER A 70 1.68 -16.60 4.98
C SER A 70 2.31 -15.24 5.31
N TYR A 71 3.33 -14.85 4.55
CA TYR A 71 4.00 -13.56 4.68
C TYR A 71 3.09 -12.39 4.27
N LEU A 72 2.44 -12.47 3.10
CA LEU A 72 1.50 -11.47 2.62
C LEU A 72 0.31 -11.33 3.56
N ALA A 73 -0.23 -12.43 4.09
CA ALA A 73 -1.29 -12.40 5.08
C ALA A 73 -0.86 -11.69 6.39
N ALA A 74 0.39 -11.82 6.81
CA ALA A 74 0.93 -11.10 7.96
C ALA A 74 1.14 -9.61 7.65
N ALA A 75 1.69 -9.29 6.48
CA ALA A 75 1.88 -7.92 6.00
C ALA A 75 0.54 -7.18 5.84
N GLN A 76 -0.50 -7.86 5.36
CA GLN A 76 -1.84 -7.30 5.19
C GLN A 76 -2.45 -6.82 6.51
N LYS A 77 -2.21 -7.54 7.61
CA LYS A 77 -2.67 -7.11 8.95
C LYS A 77 -2.03 -5.78 9.35
N ILE A 78 -0.75 -5.62 9.05
CA ILE A 78 -0.03 -4.36 9.30
C ILE A 78 -0.59 -3.25 8.40
N LEU A 79 -0.82 -3.53 7.11
CA LEU A 79 -1.41 -2.57 6.16
C LEU A 79 -2.76 -2.04 6.69
N ILE A 80 -3.67 -2.95 7.07
CA ILE A 80 -4.99 -2.59 7.60
C ILE A 80 -4.84 -1.69 8.84
N LEU A 81 -3.97 -2.03 9.79
CA LEU A 81 -3.74 -1.22 10.98
C LEU A 81 -3.21 0.18 10.64
N VAL A 82 -2.26 0.29 9.69
CA VAL A 82 -1.73 1.57 9.22
C VAL A 82 -2.82 2.41 8.56
N LEU A 83 -3.71 1.78 7.79
CA LEU A 83 -4.83 2.45 7.11
C LEU A 83 -5.93 2.94 8.05
N GLN A 84 -6.02 2.39 9.26
CA GLN A 84 -6.90 2.92 10.31
C GLN A 84 -6.35 4.18 10.99
N ILE A 85 -5.12 4.60 10.69
CA ILE A 85 -4.58 5.88 11.20
C ILE A 85 -5.32 7.03 10.50
N PRO A 86 -5.95 7.95 11.25
CA PRO A 86 -6.69 9.07 10.65
C PRO A 86 -5.77 9.94 9.79
N PRO A 87 -6.21 10.40 8.60
CA PRO A 87 -5.49 11.36 7.76
C PRO A 87 -5.60 12.79 8.31
N ILE A 88 -5.48 12.97 9.63
CA ILE A 88 -5.65 14.25 10.32
C ILE A 88 -4.41 14.50 11.16
N ASP A 89 -3.89 15.73 11.13
CA ASP A 89 -2.68 16.09 11.86
C ASP A 89 -2.90 16.01 13.38
N PRO A 90 -1.89 15.52 14.14
CA PRO A 90 -0.52 15.19 13.71
C PRO A 90 -0.34 13.78 13.09
N SER A 91 -1.37 12.93 13.13
CA SER A 91 -1.29 11.51 12.77
C SER A 91 -1.05 11.24 11.29
N THR A 92 -1.31 12.21 10.40
CA THR A 92 -1.04 12.12 8.96
C THR A 92 0.40 11.71 8.66
N SER A 93 1.37 12.37 9.31
CA SER A 93 2.80 12.09 9.09
C SER A 93 3.19 10.67 9.54
N LEU A 94 2.60 10.21 10.64
CA LEU A 94 2.79 8.85 11.15
C LEU A 94 2.25 7.80 10.16
N ARG A 95 1.04 8.01 9.63
CA ARG A 95 0.44 7.13 8.61
C ARG A 95 1.36 6.98 7.40
N THR A 96 1.81 8.10 6.84
CA THR A 96 2.71 8.13 5.67
C THR A 96 4.03 7.42 5.96
N ALA A 97 4.65 7.69 7.11
CA ALA A 97 5.94 7.08 7.47
C ALA A 97 5.83 5.55 7.63
N LEU A 98 4.78 5.06 8.27
CA LEU A 98 4.54 3.63 8.44
C LEU A 98 4.19 2.93 7.12
N LEU A 99 3.42 3.59 6.25
CA LEU A 99 3.07 3.03 4.94
C LEU A 99 4.30 2.96 4.02
N LEU A 100 5.17 3.98 4.04
CA LEU A 100 6.48 3.94 3.36
C LEU A 100 7.34 2.78 3.86
N ARG A 101 7.39 2.56 5.17
CA ARG A 101 8.15 1.46 5.77
C ARG A 101 7.62 0.10 5.33
N LEU A 102 6.29 -0.11 5.42
CA LEU A 102 5.66 -1.36 5.01
C LEU A 102 5.87 -1.64 3.52
N THR A 103 5.70 -0.64 2.68
CA THR A 103 5.93 -0.73 1.23
C THR A 103 7.35 -1.21 0.95
N ASN A 104 8.36 -0.59 1.58
CA ASN A 104 9.74 -1.00 1.39
C ASN A 104 10.00 -2.43 1.89
N GLU A 105 9.50 -2.79 3.08
CA GLU A 105 9.72 -4.11 3.67
C GLU A 105 9.13 -5.22 2.79
N VAL A 106 7.85 -5.09 2.41
CA VAL A 106 7.14 -6.13 1.65
C VAL A 106 7.72 -6.28 0.25
N LEU A 107 7.88 -5.18 -0.47
CA LEU A 107 8.39 -5.22 -1.85
C LEU A 107 9.83 -5.76 -1.93
N SER A 108 10.64 -5.55 -0.89
CA SER A 108 12.00 -6.12 -0.81
C SER A 108 12.01 -7.60 -0.39
N SER A 109 10.94 -8.07 0.26
CA SER A 109 10.85 -9.45 0.78
C SER A 109 10.18 -10.43 -0.17
N ILE A 110 9.25 -9.98 -1.03
CA ILE A 110 8.56 -10.85 -2.01
C ILE A 110 9.56 -11.69 -2.81
N PRO A 111 10.62 -11.11 -3.43
CA PRO A 111 11.57 -11.89 -4.22
C PRO A 111 12.35 -12.95 -3.44
N GLY A 112 12.35 -12.87 -2.10
CA GLY A 112 13.00 -13.87 -1.26
C GLY A 112 12.23 -15.20 -1.15
N TYR A 113 10.97 -15.24 -1.58
CA TYR A 113 10.16 -16.46 -1.63
C TYR A 113 10.19 -17.08 -3.03
N PRO A 114 10.06 -18.41 -3.15
CA PRO A 114 9.95 -19.04 -4.46
C PRO A 114 8.68 -18.56 -5.17
N PRO A 115 8.75 -18.16 -6.44
CA PRO A 115 7.56 -17.83 -7.19
C PRO A 115 6.79 -19.12 -7.49
N ASP A 116 5.49 -19.12 -7.17
CA ASP A 116 4.56 -20.15 -7.60
C ASP A 116 3.28 -19.50 -8.16
N ARG A 117 2.49 -20.31 -8.87
CA ARG A 117 1.33 -19.82 -9.62
C ARG A 117 0.26 -19.23 -8.71
N ASP A 118 0.01 -19.84 -7.57
CA ASP A 118 -1.07 -19.45 -6.65
C ASP A 118 -0.65 -18.19 -5.89
N ALA A 119 0.62 -18.11 -5.50
CA ALA A 119 1.21 -16.96 -4.84
C ALA A 119 1.28 -15.72 -5.76
N LEU A 120 1.37 -15.89 -7.08
CA LEU A 120 1.37 -14.75 -8.02
C LEU A 120 0.04 -13.98 -8.00
N GLN A 121 -1.09 -14.67 -7.98
CA GLN A 121 -2.39 -14.00 -7.84
C GLN A 121 -2.47 -13.25 -6.51
N GLU A 122 -2.05 -13.89 -5.42
CA GLU A 122 -2.04 -13.26 -4.09
C GLU A 122 -1.13 -12.03 -4.03
N VAL A 123 0.01 -12.05 -4.72
CA VAL A 123 0.90 -10.89 -4.84
C VAL A 123 0.20 -9.76 -5.59
N LEU A 124 -0.40 -10.02 -6.75
CA LEU A 124 -1.07 -8.98 -7.54
C LEU A 124 -2.24 -8.35 -6.78
N ASP A 125 -3.04 -9.19 -6.11
CA ASP A 125 -4.13 -8.76 -5.25
C ASP A 125 -3.62 -7.85 -4.11
N TRP A 126 -2.54 -8.26 -3.45
CA TRP A 126 -1.92 -7.46 -2.39
C TRP A 126 -1.33 -6.14 -2.92
N LEU A 127 -0.78 -6.14 -4.13
CA LEU A 127 -0.22 -4.94 -4.78
C LEU A 127 -1.31 -3.96 -5.22
N ASP A 128 -2.47 -4.46 -5.66
CA ASP A 128 -3.64 -3.62 -5.96
C ASP A 128 -4.16 -2.95 -4.68
N ASP A 129 -4.31 -3.72 -3.59
CA ASP A 129 -4.63 -3.18 -2.27
C ASP A 129 -3.63 -2.09 -1.83
N LEU A 130 -2.34 -2.33 -2.04
CA LEU A 130 -1.30 -1.37 -1.72
C LEU A 130 -1.39 -0.10 -2.60
N ASP A 131 -1.72 -0.24 -3.88
CA ASP A 131 -1.95 0.89 -4.79
C ASP A 131 -3.13 1.74 -4.31
N GLN A 132 -4.26 1.12 -3.99
CA GLN A 132 -5.43 1.82 -3.44
C GLN A 132 -5.13 2.48 -2.09
N ALA A 133 -4.38 1.80 -1.22
CA ALA A 133 -3.93 2.32 0.07
C ALA A 133 -3.10 3.60 -0.09
N TRP A 134 -2.20 3.63 -1.09
CA TRP A 134 -1.40 4.81 -1.40
C TRP A 134 -2.21 5.94 -2.01
N VAL A 135 -3.15 5.66 -2.92
CA VAL A 135 -4.08 6.68 -3.43
C VAL A 135 -4.84 7.34 -2.29
N ALA A 136 -5.41 6.55 -1.38
CA ALA A 136 -6.12 7.05 -0.21
C ALA A 136 -5.23 7.90 0.70
N ALA A 137 -3.95 7.50 0.89
CA ALA A 137 -3.00 8.28 1.68
C ALA A 137 -2.61 9.60 0.99
N LEU A 138 -2.39 9.59 -0.32
CA LEU A 138 -2.03 10.77 -1.11
C LEU A 138 -3.15 11.81 -1.17
N GLN A 139 -4.40 11.35 -1.16
CA GLN A 139 -5.60 12.18 -1.19
C GLN A 139 -6.12 12.56 0.21
N SER A 140 -5.39 12.21 1.29
CA SER A 140 -5.81 12.46 2.67
C SER A 140 -7.19 11.86 3.01
N GLN A 141 -7.54 10.73 2.39
CA GLN A 141 -8.81 10.04 2.58
C GLN A 141 -8.75 9.03 3.73
N VAL A 142 -9.90 8.76 4.33
CA VAL A 142 -10.04 7.67 5.31
C VAL A 142 -10.19 6.36 4.54
N TRP A 143 -9.63 5.28 5.08
CA TRP A 143 -9.82 3.96 4.49
C TRP A 143 -11.12 3.33 4.94
N ASP A 144 -11.98 2.95 3.99
CA ASP A 144 -13.13 2.09 4.23
C ASP A 144 -12.76 0.62 3.96
N PRO A 145 -12.64 -0.23 5.00
CA PRO A 145 -12.28 -1.63 4.81
C PRO A 145 -13.39 -2.47 4.15
N ALA A 146 -14.64 -2.01 4.14
CA ALA A 146 -15.73 -2.71 3.47
C ALA A 146 -15.63 -2.56 1.94
N GLN A 147 -15.18 -1.38 1.49
CA GLN A 147 -15.02 -1.06 0.07
C GLN A 147 -13.60 -1.25 -0.45
N ALA A 148 -12.62 -1.47 0.43
CA ALA A 148 -11.20 -1.52 0.08
C ALA A 148 -10.74 -0.24 -0.64
N ALA A 149 -11.25 0.91 -0.20
CA ALA A 149 -11.07 2.18 -0.91
C ALA A 149 -10.93 3.36 0.05
N GLY A 150 -10.28 4.42 -0.47
CA GLY A 150 -10.30 5.73 0.16
C GLY A 150 -11.66 6.40 0.02
N VAL A 151 -12.15 6.96 1.12
CA VAL A 151 -13.39 7.75 1.18
C VAL A 151 -13.06 9.13 1.74
N ASP A 152 -13.64 10.15 1.12
CA ASP A 152 -13.47 11.54 1.56
C ASP A 152 -14.01 11.72 2.99
N LEU A 153 -13.18 12.32 3.83
CA LEU A 153 -13.58 12.68 5.17
C LEU A 153 -14.47 13.92 5.13
N VAL A 154 -15.76 13.73 5.42
CA VAL A 154 -16.68 14.87 5.63
C VAL A 154 -16.43 15.46 7.02
N VAL A 155 -15.81 16.63 7.04
CA VAL A 155 -15.54 17.42 8.25
C VAL A 155 -16.61 18.51 8.39
N ASP A 156 -17.26 18.59 9.55
CA ASP A 156 -18.22 19.64 9.84
C ASP A 156 -17.54 21.01 9.93
N ALA A 157 -18.24 22.08 9.55
CA ALA A 157 -17.68 23.44 9.54
C ALA A 157 -17.14 23.88 10.91
N SER A 158 -17.70 23.37 12.02
CA SER A 158 -17.21 23.61 13.38
C SER A 158 -15.86 22.95 13.65
N ASP A 159 -15.63 21.75 13.14
CA ASP A 159 -14.38 21.00 13.32
C ASP A 159 -13.26 21.58 12.46
N ALA A 160 -13.59 22.04 11.25
CA ALA A 160 -12.68 22.82 10.42
C ALA A 160 -12.28 24.14 11.11
N ALA A 161 -13.23 24.86 11.71
CA ALA A 161 -12.96 26.07 12.48
C ALA A 161 -12.12 25.82 13.75
N ALA A 162 -12.16 24.60 14.30
CA ALA A 162 -11.32 24.18 15.43
C ALA A 162 -9.86 23.85 15.02
N GLY A 163 -9.51 24.03 13.74
CA GLY A 163 -8.14 23.85 13.25
C GLY A 163 -7.80 22.42 12.83
N MET A 164 -8.81 21.57 12.61
CA MET A 164 -8.61 20.25 12.03
C MET A 164 -8.07 20.38 10.60
N LYS A 165 -6.91 19.78 10.32
CA LYS A 165 -6.24 19.85 9.03
C LYS A 165 -5.51 18.55 8.73
N SER A 166 -5.22 18.33 7.45
CA SER A 166 -4.35 17.27 6.95
C SER A 166 -3.20 17.89 6.19
N SER A 167 -1.97 17.60 6.59
CA SER A 167 -0.79 18.06 5.85
C SER A 167 -0.53 17.15 4.66
N PRO A 168 -0.37 17.68 3.43
CA PRO A 168 -0.03 16.85 2.28
C PRO A 168 1.38 16.26 2.44
N MET A 169 1.59 15.11 1.80
CA MET A 169 2.89 14.45 1.79
C MET A 169 3.99 15.33 1.18
N SER A 170 5.17 15.37 1.80
CA SER A 170 6.29 16.20 1.36
C SER A 170 6.90 15.73 0.04
N GLN A 171 7.58 16.62 -0.67
CA GLN A 171 8.23 16.27 -1.95
C GLN A 171 9.29 15.16 -1.79
N THR A 172 9.99 15.12 -0.66
CA THR A 172 10.98 14.07 -0.35
C THR A 172 10.29 12.71 -0.20
N GLU A 173 9.18 12.65 0.52
CA GLU A 173 8.39 11.42 0.68
C GLU A 173 7.80 10.97 -0.67
N ARG A 174 7.31 11.91 -1.50
CA ARG A 174 6.83 11.63 -2.87
C ARG A 174 7.91 11.04 -3.75
N THR A 175 9.09 11.63 -3.72
CA THR A 175 10.26 11.14 -4.47
C THR A 175 10.65 9.75 -3.98
N ARG A 176 10.69 9.54 -2.66
CA ARG A 176 11.01 8.24 -2.06
C ARG A 176 10.00 7.16 -2.47
N LEU A 177 8.70 7.44 -2.38
CA LEU A 177 7.65 6.50 -2.78
C LEU A 177 7.80 6.13 -4.25
N ARG A 178 7.97 7.13 -5.13
CA ARG A 178 8.16 6.88 -6.57
C ARG A 178 9.34 5.95 -6.84
N SER A 179 10.48 6.19 -6.19
CA SER A 179 11.67 5.34 -6.35
C SER A 179 11.44 3.93 -5.84
N LEU A 180 10.71 3.76 -4.72
CA LEU A 180 10.36 2.44 -4.20
C LEU A 180 9.49 1.65 -5.18
N LEU A 181 8.42 2.27 -5.71
CA LEU A 181 7.49 1.59 -6.61
C LEU A 181 8.14 1.20 -7.94
N VAL A 182 8.94 2.11 -8.53
CA VAL A 182 9.65 1.84 -9.78
C VAL A 182 10.71 0.74 -9.58
N GLY A 183 11.51 0.82 -8.51
CA GLY A 183 12.52 -0.20 -8.22
C GLY A 183 11.92 -1.57 -7.90
N ALA A 184 10.80 -1.59 -7.15
CA ALA A 184 10.08 -2.81 -6.85
C ALA A 184 9.49 -3.47 -8.10
N SER A 185 8.95 -2.67 -9.03
CA SER A 185 8.40 -3.20 -10.29
C SER A 185 9.47 -3.98 -11.07
N ALA A 186 10.65 -3.39 -11.25
CA ALA A 186 11.78 -4.06 -11.90
C ALA A 186 12.25 -5.31 -11.12
N SER A 187 12.29 -5.25 -9.78
CA SER A 187 12.66 -6.41 -8.96
C SER A 187 11.65 -7.54 -9.04
N LEU A 188 10.36 -7.24 -9.18
CA LEU A 188 9.30 -8.23 -9.34
C LEU A 188 9.33 -8.85 -10.74
N GLU A 189 9.61 -8.06 -11.78
CA GLU A 189 9.83 -8.58 -13.14
C GLU A 189 10.98 -9.60 -13.18
N GLU A 190 12.11 -9.26 -12.57
CA GLU A 190 13.27 -10.16 -12.46
C GLU A 190 12.93 -11.43 -11.66
N TRP A 191 12.24 -11.27 -10.52
CA TRP A 191 11.79 -12.38 -9.70
C TRP A 191 10.88 -13.34 -10.47
N LEU A 192 9.93 -12.84 -11.26
CA LEU A 192 9.05 -13.67 -12.09
C LEU A 192 9.78 -14.34 -13.25
N ALA A 193 10.82 -13.71 -13.80
CA ALA A 193 11.66 -14.34 -14.80
C ALA A 193 12.34 -15.62 -14.28
N THR A 194 12.64 -15.70 -12.97
CA THR A 194 13.23 -16.92 -12.36
C THR A 194 12.27 -18.12 -12.35
N THR A 195 10.96 -17.90 -12.43
CA THR A 195 9.96 -19.00 -12.54
C THR A 195 10.12 -19.79 -13.84
N ASN A 196 10.75 -19.21 -14.87
CA ASN A 196 10.89 -19.80 -16.20
C ASN A 196 12.17 -20.63 -16.38
N GLU A 197 13.05 -20.73 -15.38
CA GLU A 197 14.35 -21.42 -15.52
C GLU A 197 14.27 -22.96 -15.58
N GLU A 198 13.10 -23.58 -15.35
CA GLU A 198 12.88 -25.00 -15.66
C GLU A 198 12.67 -25.24 -17.18
N GLY A 199 13.72 -24.99 -17.97
CA GLY A 199 13.88 -25.53 -19.33
C GLY A 199 12.96 -24.99 -20.43
N SER A 200 12.14 -23.97 -20.17
CA SER A 200 11.34 -23.29 -21.20
C SER A 200 11.74 -21.82 -21.33
N THR A 201 12.20 -21.43 -22.51
CA THR A 201 12.38 -20.03 -22.93
C THR A 201 11.04 -19.32 -23.17
N MET A 202 10.04 -19.57 -22.32
CA MET A 202 8.77 -18.87 -22.44
C MET A 202 9.01 -17.45 -21.94
N ASP A 203 8.74 -16.47 -22.81
CA ASP A 203 8.82 -15.06 -22.46
C ASP A 203 7.88 -14.77 -21.28
N LEU A 204 8.33 -13.94 -20.32
CA LEU A 204 7.53 -13.57 -19.14
C LEU A 204 6.16 -13.06 -19.55
N GLU A 205 6.11 -12.29 -20.63
CA GLU A 205 4.89 -11.74 -21.19
C GLU A 205 3.90 -12.85 -21.60
N VAL A 206 4.39 -13.92 -22.24
CA VAL A 206 3.58 -15.08 -22.65
C VAL A 206 3.09 -15.89 -21.44
N LEU A 207 3.91 -16.00 -20.39
CA LEU A 207 3.49 -16.65 -19.14
C LEU A 207 2.36 -15.86 -18.46
N LEU A 208 2.52 -14.55 -18.34
CA LEU A 208 1.50 -13.67 -17.75
C LEU A 208 0.23 -13.65 -18.58
N GLU A 209 0.34 -13.60 -19.91
CA GLU A 209 -0.81 -13.65 -20.83
C GLU A 209 -1.57 -14.97 -20.70
N ARG A 210 -0.86 -16.11 -20.68
CA ARG A 210 -1.47 -17.44 -20.50
C ARG A 210 -2.14 -17.60 -19.14
N MET A 211 -1.66 -16.89 -18.12
CA MET A 211 -2.26 -16.84 -16.80
C MET A 211 -3.39 -15.80 -16.68
N GLY A 212 -3.57 -14.94 -17.68
CA GLY A 212 -4.54 -13.84 -17.66
C GLY A 212 -4.15 -12.71 -16.70
N LEU A 213 -2.87 -12.58 -16.35
CA LEU A 213 -2.36 -11.65 -15.33
C LEU A 213 -1.57 -10.48 -15.90
N GLN A 214 -1.34 -10.45 -17.22
CA GLN A 214 -0.55 -9.41 -17.88
C GLN A 214 -1.12 -8.00 -17.63
N GLU A 215 -2.45 -7.84 -17.67
CA GLU A 215 -3.09 -6.56 -17.39
C GLU A 215 -2.84 -6.11 -15.95
N GLY A 216 -3.02 -6.99 -14.96
CA GLY A 216 -2.79 -6.67 -13.55
C GLY A 216 -1.35 -6.26 -13.26
N PHE A 217 -0.38 -6.92 -13.90
CA PHE A 217 1.03 -6.55 -13.77
C PHE A 217 1.35 -5.21 -14.43
N ASN A 218 0.81 -4.95 -15.63
CA ASN A 218 1.00 -3.67 -16.34
C ASN A 218 0.31 -2.49 -15.65
N GLU A 219 -0.80 -2.73 -14.96
CA GLU A 219 -1.53 -1.72 -14.20
C GLU A 219 -1.01 -1.52 -12.77
N MET A 220 -0.02 -2.32 -12.35
CA MET A 220 0.59 -2.25 -11.02
C MET A 220 1.06 -0.82 -10.70
N PHE A 221 0.59 -0.30 -9.57
CA PHE A 221 0.85 1.06 -9.09
C PHE A 221 0.44 2.20 -10.04
N SER A 222 -0.34 1.93 -11.08
CA SER A 222 -0.69 2.94 -12.09
C SER A 222 -1.47 4.11 -11.49
N ASN A 223 -2.31 3.87 -10.48
CA ASN A 223 -3.07 4.93 -9.83
C ASN A 223 -2.17 5.79 -8.94
N THR A 224 -1.35 5.16 -8.10
CA THR A 224 -0.38 5.88 -7.26
C THR A 224 0.61 6.68 -8.10
N LEU A 225 1.16 6.11 -9.17
CA LEU A 225 2.10 6.81 -10.06
C LEU A 225 1.44 7.98 -10.79
N ARG A 226 0.16 7.85 -11.17
CA ARG A 226 -0.63 8.94 -11.73
C ARG A 226 -0.80 10.07 -10.71
N GLU A 227 -1.19 9.78 -9.48
CA GLU A 227 -1.31 10.76 -8.39
C GLU A 227 0.03 11.42 -8.05
N LEU A 228 1.12 10.65 -8.12
CA LEU A 228 2.47 11.16 -7.92
C LEU A 228 2.88 12.14 -9.04
N GLY A 229 2.46 11.88 -10.28
CA GLY A 229 2.71 12.72 -11.46
C GLY A 229 1.79 13.94 -11.59
N ALA A 230 0.51 13.83 -11.19
CA ALA A 230 -0.49 14.88 -11.35
C ALA A 230 -0.18 16.17 -10.55
N LEU A 231 0.43 16.03 -9.36
CA LEU A 231 0.82 17.17 -8.52
C LEU A 231 2.23 17.71 -8.81
N GLY A 232 2.99 17.07 -9.71
CA GLY A 232 4.28 17.59 -10.20
C GLY A 232 4.14 18.77 -11.16
N GLY A 233 2.90 19.14 -11.51
CA GLY A 233 2.54 20.26 -12.37
C GLY A 233 2.29 21.59 -11.64
N LEU A 234 2.90 21.82 -10.47
CA LEU A 234 3.10 23.21 -10.01
C LEU A 234 4.12 23.84 -10.96
N ILE A 235 3.56 24.46 -11.99
CA ILE A 235 4.19 25.33 -12.98
C ILE A 235 5.21 26.22 -12.26
N VAL A 236 6.50 25.89 -12.37
CA VAL A 236 7.53 26.93 -12.34
C VAL A 236 7.29 27.69 -13.64
N ASP A 237 6.57 28.82 -13.57
CA ASP A 237 6.43 29.70 -14.72
C ASP A 237 7.83 30.27 -15.01
N PRO A 238 8.50 29.88 -16.10
CA PRO A 238 9.81 30.42 -16.43
C PRO A 238 9.73 31.90 -16.84
N ASN A 239 8.54 32.49 -16.95
CA ASN A 239 8.34 33.92 -17.24
C ASN A 239 8.23 34.82 -16.00
N GLY A 240 8.33 34.28 -14.78
CA GLY A 240 8.23 35.06 -13.54
C GLY A 240 9.46 35.91 -13.16
N MET A 241 10.55 35.90 -13.95
CA MET A 241 11.78 36.67 -13.68
C MET A 241 12.18 37.59 -14.85
N VAL A 242 11.24 38.35 -15.39
CA VAL A 242 11.57 39.49 -16.26
C VAL A 242 10.86 40.73 -15.73
N GLY A 243 11.59 41.60 -15.03
CA GLY A 243 11.12 42.97 -14.79
C GLY A 243 11.30 43.54 -13.38
N THR A 244 12.52 43.51 -12.83
CA THR A 244 12.96 44.55 -11.88
C THR A 244 14.43 44.84 -12.13
N CYS A 245 14.70 45.69 -13.11
CA CYS A 245 15.89 46.52 -13.25
C CYS A 245 15.45 47.81 -13.96
#